data_AF-S2J8C2-F1
#
_entry.id   AF-S2J8C2-F1
#
_cell.length_a   1.000
_cell.length_b   1.000
_cell.length_c   1.000
_cell.angle_alpha   90.00
_cell.angle_beta   90.00
_cell.angle_gamma   90.00
#
_symmetry.space_group_name_H-M   'P 1'
#
loop_
_entity.id
_entity.type
_entity.pdbx_description
1 polymer ?
#
loop_
_entity_poly.entity_id
_entity_poly.type
_entity_poly.pdbx_seq_one_letter_code
_entity_poly.pdbx_strand_id
1 'polypeptide(L)'
;MSDTSSVDSDMSNTEQELVFMLSTFMKGRKPHLPTKQIQHTVALEDDITNNSSSALSTSFSTLAIEKQAKGIPNELRVRSQRAVEEHIRLVSSEMIRYLRKHEFKVRGTTGKVYTVTIGPRLECTCRDYQIRKYHCKHILYILFKELKIQDLSAAIFTTLFPSDEILKDVFQKYHPLP
;
A
#
# COMPACT_ATOMS: atom_id res chain seq x y z
N MET A 1 8.88 55.35 -32.77
CA MET A 1 7.61 54.70 -33.12
C MET A 1 7.71 53.27 -32.61
N SER A 2 6.75 52.93 -31.76
CA SER A 2 6.59 51.70 -31.00
C SER A 2 6.09 50.57 -31.88
N ASP A 3 6.73 49.40 -31.82
CA ASP A 3 6.10 48.13 -32.20
C ASP A 3 6.45 47.06 -31.15
N THR A 4 5.55 46.94 -30.20
CA THR A 4 5.41 45.81 -29.28
C THR A 4 4.73 44.67 -30.05
N SER A 5 5.47 43.65 -30.45
CA SER A 5 4.86 42.39 -30.91
C SER A 5 4.90 41.37 -29.78
N SER A 6 3.70 41.03 -29.33
CA SER A 6 3.33 40.05 -28.33
C SER A 6 3.79 38.65 -28.74
N VAL A 7 4.69 38.07 -27.94
CA VAL A 7 5.06 36.66 -28.03
C VAL A 7 4.14 35.90 -27.08
N ASP A 8 2.97 35.49 -27.56
CA ASP A 8 2.13 34.54 -26.83
C ASP A 8 2.77 33.15 -26.98
N SER A 9 3.57 32.77 -25.97
CA SER A 9 4.14 31.43 -25.88
C SER A 9 3.06 30.47 -25.39
N ASP A 10 2.61 29.57 -26.27
CA ASP A 10 1.78 28.41 -25.95
C ASP A 10 2.48 27.54 -24.89
N MET A 11 2.11 27.75 -23.63
CA MET A 11 2.58 26.94 -22.51
C MET A 11 1.84 25.61 -22.50
N SER A 12 2.60 24.52 -22.44
CA SER A 12 2.07 23.17 -22.35
C SER A 12 1.24 22.99 -21.07
N ASN A 13 0.22 22.11 -21.09
CA ASN A 13 -0.66 21.85 -19.94
C ASN A 13 0.10 21.54 -18.64
N THR A 14 1.28 20.92 -18.75
CA THR A 14 2.17 20.62 -17.62
C THR A 14 2.80 21.87 -17.00
N GLU A 15 3.10 22.88 -17.82
CA GLU A 15 3.67 24.14 -17.36
C GLU A 15 2.61 25.00 -16.65
N GLN A 16 1.36 24.97 -17.11
CA GLN A 16 0.24 25.64 -16.42
C GLN A 16 -0.03 25.04 -15.03
N GLU A 17 0.06 23.71 -14.90
CA GLU A 17 -0.12 23.01 -13.63
C GLU A 17 1.01 23.31 -12.63
N LEU A 18 2.26 23.38 -13.12
CA LEU A 18 3.41 23.78 -12.31
C LEU A 18 3.31 25.24 -11.84
N VAL A 19 2.94 26.17 -12.72
CA VAL A 19 2.73 27.59 -12.37
C VAL A 19 1.61 27.74 -11.33
N PHE A 20 0.53 26.99 -11.45
CA PHE A 20 -0.56 26.98 -10.48
C PHE A 20 -0.10 26.47 -9.10
N MET A 21 0.64 25.36 -9.04
CA MET A 21 1.18 24.81 -7.80
C MET A 21 2.20 25.75 -7.13
N LEU A 22 3.11 26.36 -7.90
CA LEU A 22 4.08 27.35 -7.43
C LEU A 22 3.39 28.59 -6.85
N SER A 23 2.33 29.08 -7.50
CA SER A 23 1.56 30.23 -7.03
C SER A 23 0.80 29.96 -5.72
N THR A 24 0.39 28.70 -5.50
CA THR A 24 -0.32 28.28 -4.28
C THR A 24 0.64 28.12 -3.11
N PHE A 25 1.87 27.66 -3.37
CA PHE A 25 2.93 27.54 -2.36
C PHE A 25 3.38 28.91 -1.84
N MET A 26 3.55 29.90 -2.72
CA MET A 26 3.96 31.26 -2.33
C MET A 26 2.87 32.05 -1.58
N LYS A 27 1.60 31.66 -1.68
CA LYS A 27 0.46 32.37 -1.06
C LYS A 27 -0.04 31.76 0.26
N GLY A 28 0.61 30.71 0.78
CA GLY A 28 0.36 30.19 2.13
C GLY A 28 -1.10 29.76 2.41
N ARG A 29 -1.86 29.34 1.39
CA ARG A 29 -3.25 28.86 1.55
C ARG A 29 -3.34 27.36 1.29
N LYS A 30 -4.08 26.65 2.15
CA LYS A 30 -4.38 25.21 1.98
C LYS A 30 -5.25 24.99 0.73
N PRO A 31 -4.96 24.00 -0.12
CA PRO A 31 -5.75 23.72 -1.31
C PRO A 31 -7.11 23.11 -0.95
N HIS A 32 -8.19 23.71 -1.47
CA HIS A 32 -9.56 23.19 -1.42
C HIS A 32 -9.88 22.52 -2.76
N LEU A 33 -10.07 21.19 -2.78
CA LEU A 33 -10.49 20.47 -3.98
C LEU A 33 -12.00 20.64 -4.23
N PRO A 34 -12.43 20.81 -5.49
CA PRO A 34 -13.86 20.89 -5.84
C PRO A 34 -14.51 19.50 -5.90
N THR A 35 -15.59 19.32 -5.14
CA THR A 35 -16.42 18.11 -5.10
C THR A 35 -17.39 18.10 -6.29
N LYS A 36 -17.27 17.11 -7.18
CA LYS A 36 -18.32 16.78 -8.16
C LYS A 36 -19.36 15.87 -7.49
N GLN A 37 -20.62 16.30 -7.53
CA GLN A 37 -21.80 15.57 -7.06
C GLN A 37 -22.14 14.40 -8.00
N ILE A 38 -22.39 13.22 -7.44
CA ILE A 38 -23.17 12.14 -8.07
C ILE A 38 -24.10 11.55 -7.00
N GLN A 39 -25.38 11.45 -7.35
CA GLN A 39 -26.55 11.06 -6.56
C GLN A 39 -26.59 9.55 -6.25
N HIS A 40 -27.21 9.12 -5.14
CA HIS A 40 -28.31 8.12 -5.19
C HIS A 40 -28.98 7.85 -3.83
N THR A 41 -30.30 7.70 -3.96
CA THR A 41 -31.37 7.24 -3.08
C THR A 41 -31.06 6.08 -2.12
N VAL A 42 -31.53 6.19 -0.88
CA VAL A 42 -31.56 5.11 0.14
C VAL A 42 -32.96 4.51 0.14
N ALA A 43 -33.05 3.19 -0.05
CA ALA A 43 -34.24 2.40 0.26
C ALA A 43 -33.83 1.35 1.31
N LEU A 44 -34.68 1.22 2.33
CA LEU A 44 -34.63 0.21 3.38
C LEU A 44 -35.15 -1.12 2.81
N GLU A 45 -34.69 -2.25 3.35
CA GLU A 45 -35.52 -3.36 3.83
C GLU A 45 -34.66 -4.51 4.40
N ASP A 46 -35.22 -5.15 5.43
CA ASP A 46 -34.69 -6.19 6.30
C ASP A 46 -34.53 -7.57 5.62
N ASP A 47 -33.73 -8.49 6.17
CA ASP A 47 -34.23 -9.72 6.86
C ASP A 47 -33.16 -10.83 7.06
N ILE A 48 -33.50 -11.72 7.99
CA ILE A 48 -32.73 -12.74 8.72
C ILE A 48 -32.55 -14.07 7.92
N THR A 49 -31.46 -14.83 8.17
CA THR A 49 -31.39 -16.30 8.44
C THR A 49 -30.23 -17.11 7.80
N ASN A 50 -29.47 -17.76 8.70
CA ASN A 50 -29.04 -19.17 8.77
C ASN A 50 -28.23 -19.90 7.66
N ASN A 51 -27.04 -20.34 8.11
CA ASN A 51 -26.38 -21.66 7.96
C ASN A 51 -26.44 -22.42 6.62
N SER A 52 -25.27 -22.81 6.12
CA SER A 52 -24.94 -24.21 5.80
C SER A 52 -23.44 -24.40 5.52
N SER A 53 -22.85 -25.33 6.27
CA SER A 53 -21.46 -25.77 6.21
C SER A 53 -21.13 -26.48 4.88
N SER A 54 -19.94 -26.23 4.34
CA SER A 54 -19.24 -27.22 3.49
C SER A 54 -17.72 -27.13 3.65
N ALA A 55 -17.22 -28.14 4.37
CA ALA A 55 -15.92 -28.80 4.33
C ALA A 55 -14.66 -28.09 3.75
N LEU A 56 -13.68 -27.92 4.66
CA LEU A 56 -12.30 -28.43 4.57
C LEU A 56 -11.44 -28.04 3.36
N SER A 57 -10.69 -26.94 3.51
CA SER A 57 -9.27 -26.87 3.06
C SER A 57 -8.50 -25.74 3.76
N THR A 58 -8.70 -25.52 5.07
CA THR A 58 -7.95 -24.49 5.78
C THR A 58 -6.53 -24.98 6.07
N SER A 59 -5.63 -24.70 5.13
CA SER A 59 -4.19 -24.72 5.35
C SER A 59 -3.86 -24.01 6.67
N PHE A 60 -3.01 -24.62 7.50
CA PHE A 60 -2.59 -24.19 8.84
C PHE A 60 -2.23 -22.70 9.02
N SER A 61 -2.04 -21.95 7.93
CA SER A 61 -1.72 -20.53 7.91
C SER A 61 -2.88 -19.59 8.29
N THR A 62 -4.14 -19.99 8.11
CA THR A 62 -5.30 -19.12 8.41
C THR A 62 -5.59 -19.04 9.92
N LEU A 63 -5.39 -20.15 10.64
CA LEU A 63 -5.68 -20.26 12.07
C LEU A 63 -4.82 -19.34 12.96
N ALA A 64 -3.62 -18.96 12.50
CA ALA A 64 -2.74 -18.07 13.26
C ALA A 64 -3.18 -16.60 13.24
N ILE A 65 -3.88 -16.17 12.18
CA ILE A 65 -4.30 -14.77 11.99
C ILE A 65 -5.51 -14.43 12.89
N GLU A 66 -6.35 -15.42 13.22
CA GLU A 66 -7.61 -15.18 13.93
C GLU A 66 -7.45 -15.01 15.44
N LYS A 67 -6.36 -15.51 16.04
CA LYS A 67 -6.25 -15.62 17.50
C LYS A 67 -5.77 -14.35 18.22
N GLN A 68 -5.52 -13.24 17.52
CA GLN A 68 -4.95 -12.01 18.12
C GLN A 68 -5.68 -10.70 17.73
N ALA A 69 -7.01 -10.72 17.64
CA ALA A 69 -7.78 -9.66 16.98
C ALA A 69 -8.43 -8.59 17.89
N LYS A 70 -7.84 -8.21 19.04
CA LYS A 70 -8.37 -7.08 19.83
C LYS A 70 -7.59 -5.80 19.52
N GLY A 71 -8.08 -5.00 18.57
CA GLY A 71 -7.52 -3.68 18.23
C GLY A 71 -6.91 -3.53 16.83
N ILE A 72 -6.91 -4.59 16.01
CA ILE A 72 -6.41 -4.51 14.63
C ILE A 72 -7.50 -3.94 13.71
N PRO A 73 -7.21 -2.90 12.89
CA PRO A 73 -8.17 -2.37 11.92
C PRO A 73 -8.68 -3.45 10.95
N ASN A 74 -9.99 -3.45 10.70
CA ASN A 74 -10.62 -4.43 9.79
C ASN A 74 -10.02 -4.38 8.38
N GLU A 75 -9.66 -3.18 7.93
CA GLU A 75 -8.99 -2.92 6.66
C GLU A 75 -7.66 -3.68 6.53
N LEU A 76 -6.90 -3.78 7.62
CA LEU A 76 -5.63 -4.49 7.64
C LEU A 76 -5.86 -6.00 7.63
N ARG A 77 -6.88 -6.48 8.36
CA ARG A 77 -7.25 -7.91 8.40
C ARG A 77 -7.62 -8.42 7.00
N VAL A 78 -8.51 -7.72 6.30
CA VAL A 78 -8.93 -8.08 4.93
C VAL A 78 -7.74 -8.12 3.97
N ARG A 79 -6.81 -7.14 4.07
CA ARG A 79 -5.61 -7.13 3.23
C ARG A 79 -4.62 -8.23 3.59
N SER A 80 -4.51 -8.57 4.87
CA SER A 80 -3.66 -9.66 5.36
C SER A 80 -4.16 -11.00 4.85
N GLN A 81 -5.47 -11.22 4.93
CA GLN A 81 -6.12 -12.41 4.37
C GLN A 81 -5.81 -12.55 2.87
N ARG A 82 -6.03 -11.49 2.09
CA ARG A 82 -5.71 -11.49 0.65
C ARG A 82 -4.23 -11.72 0.36
N ALA A 83 -3.33 -11.20 1.17
CA ALA A 83 -1.90 -11.42 1.01
C ALA A 83 -1.49 -12.88 1.19
N VAL A 84 -2.26 -13.64 1.98
CA VAL A 84 -2.02 -15.06 2.25
C VAL A 84 -2.73 -15.97 1.25
N GLU A 85 -3.96 -15.65 0.88
CA GLU A 85 -4.83 -16.47 0.02
C GLU A 85 -4.58 -16.26 -1.47
N GLU A 86 -4.37 -15.02 -1.89
CA GLU A 86 -4.20 -14.73 -3.31
C GLU A 86 -2.83 -15.21 -3.80
N HIS A 87 -2.79 -15.63 -5.07
CA HIS A 87 -1.60 -16.17 -5.70
C HIS A 87 -0.60 -15.05 -6.08
N ILE A 88 0.13 -14.56 -5.07
CA ILE A 88 1.27 -13.65 -5.20
C ILE A 88 2.56 -14.47 -5.15
N ARG A 89 3.53 -14.17 -6.02
CA ARG A 89 4.83 -14.85 -6.05
C ARG A 89 5.98 -13.87 -5.99
N LEU A 90 7.01 -14.19 -5.21
CA LEU A 90 8.30 -13.51 -5.28
C LEU A 90 8.97 -13.81 -6.64
N VAL A 91 9.50 -12.77 -7.28
CA VAL A 91 10.24 -12.83 -8.55
C VAL A 91 11.74 -12.67 -8.29
N SER A 92 12.12 -11.67 -7.48
CA SER A 92 13.51 -11.44 -7.10
C SER A 92 13.56 -10.65 -5.79
N SER A 93 14.70 -10.69 -5.13
CA SER A 93 14.95 -9.96 -3.89
C SER A 93 16.39 -9.45 -3.87
N GLU A 94 16.58 -8.18 -3.49
CA GLU A 94 17.88 -7.51 -3.54
C GLU A 94 18.07 -6.59 -2.34
N MET A 95 19.11 -6.87 -1.54
CA MET A 95 19.43 -6.11 -0.34
C MET A 95 20.38 -4.96 -0.68
N ILE A 96 19.88 -3.74 -0.50
CA ILE A 96 20.62 -2.51 -0.74
C ILE A 96 21.22 -2.03 0.59
N ARG A 97 22.36 -2.65 0.96
CA ARG A 97 22.99 -2.53 2.29
C ARG A 97 23.22 -1.09 2.73
N TYR A 98 23.74 -0.24 1.84
CA TYR A 98 24.08 1.15 2.17
C TYR A 98 22.86 2.03 2.47
N LEU A 99 21.68 1.68 1.93
CA LEU A 99 20.42 2.37 2.22
C LEU A 99 19.57 1.66 3.28
N ARG A 100 20.07 0.54 3.82
CA ARG A 100 19.36 -0.30 4.80
C ARG A 100 17.93 -0.63 4.35
N LYS A 101 17.77 -0.85 3.04
CA LYS A 101 16.50 -1.24 2.43
C LYS A 101 16.66 -2.55 1.67
N HIS A 102 15.57 -3.28 1.59
CA HIS A 102 15.48 -4.53 0.88
C HIS A 102 14.36 -4.44 -0.14
N GLU A 103 14.68 -4.64 -1.40
CA GLU A 103 13.74 -4.55 -2.51
C GLU A 103 13.31 -5.93 -2.96
N PHE A 104 12.01 -6.10 -3.16
CA PHE A 104 11.39 -7.33 -3.59
C PHE A 104 10.56 -7.07 -4.83
N LYS A 105 10.78 -7.83 -5.89
CA LYS A 105 9.89 -7.86 -7.05
C LYS A 105 8.87 -8.96 -6.83
N VAL A 106 7.59 -8.63 -6.85
CA VAL A 106 6.49 -9.60 -6.67
C VAL A 106 5.58 -9.59 -7.89
N ARG A 107 5.17 -10.77 -8.34
CA ARG A 107 4.15 -10.95 -9.37
C ARG A 107 2.79 -11.11 -8.69
N GLY A 108 1.87 -10.19 -8.95
CA GLY A 108 0.51 -10.24 -8.44
C GLY A 108 -0.40 -11.19 -9.24
N THR A 109 -1.66 -11.29 -8.82
CA THR A 109 -2.67 -12.18 -9.45
C THR A 109 -2.95 -11.88 -10.91
N THR A 110 -2.79 -10.62 -11.34
CA THR A 110 -2.96 -10.20 -12.74
C THR A 110 -1.71 -10.42 -13.60
N GLY A 111 -0.65 -11.03 -13.05
CA GLY A 111 0.62 -11.25 -13.74
C GLY A 111 1.55 -10.02 -13.78
N LYS A 112 1.07 -8.84 -13.36
CA LYS A 112 1.92 -7.63 -13.24
C LYS A 112 2.95 -7.79 -12.13
N VAL A 113 4.15 -7.28 -12.38
CA VAL A 113 5.23 -7.22 -11.40
C VAL A 113 5.22 -5.87 -10.68
N TYR A 114 5.29 -5.91 -9.36
CA TYR A 114 5.37 -4.74 -8.50
C TYR A 114 6.66 -4.80 -7.69
N THR A 115 7.24 -3.64 -7.39
CA THR A 115 8.38 -3.52 -6.47
C THR A 115 7.83 -3.18 -5.10
N VAL A 116 8.26 -3.93 -4.09
CA VAL A 116 8.01 -3.68 -2.68
C VAL A 116 9.35 -3.36 -2.02
N THR A 117 9.41 -2.25 -1.29
CA THR A 117 10.61 -1.84 -0.57
C THR A 117 10.33 -1.92 0.92
N ILE A 118 11.17 -2.65 1.66
CA ILE A 118 11.15 -2.74 3.12
C ILE A 118 12.41 -2.06 3.64
N GLY A 119 12.29 -1.02 4.45
CA GLY A 119 13.41 -0.23 4.96
C GLY A 119 12.88 0.92 5.83
N PRO A 120 13.59 2.05 5.94
CA PRO A 120 13.13 3.23 6.70
C PRO A 120 11.74 3.72 6.29
N ARG A 121 11.31 3.34 5.08
CA ARG A 121 9.94 3.46 4.61
C ARG A 121 9.50 2.17 3.91
N LEU A 122 8.26 1.77 4.19
CA LEU A 122 7.57 0.70 3.47
C LEU A 122 6.88 1.27 2.24
N GLU A 123 7.25 0.77 1.06
CA GLU A 123 6.72 1.25 -0.22
C GLU A 123 6.32 0.12 -1.15
N CYS A 124 5.34 0.37 -2.02
CA CYS A 124 5.00 -0.54 -3.10
C CYS A 124 4.58 0.23 -4.37
N THR A 125 4.97 -0.25 -5.54
CA THR A 125 4.59 0.37 -6.82
C THR A 125 3.15 0.04 -7.26
N CYS A 126 2.40 -0.74 -6.47
CA CYS A 126 1.03 -1.09 -6.82
C CYS A 126 0.05 0.07 -6.62
N ARG A 127 -1.04 0.04 -7.40
CA ARG A 127 -2.07 1.09 -7.38
C ARG A 127 -2.72 1.28 -6.01
N ASP A 128 -2.97 0.20 -5.25
CA ASP A 128 -3.57 0.28 -3.92
C ASP A 128 -2.71 1.08 -2.94
N TYR A 129 -1.39 0.82 -2.93
CA TYR A 129 -0.44 1.61 -2.14
C TYR A 129 -0.36 3.06 -2.62
N GLN A 130 -0.27 3.27 -3.94
CA GLN A 130 -0.13 4.61 -4.51
C GLN A 130 -1.29 5.53 -4.13
N ILE A 131 -2.52 5.00 -4.10
CA ILE A 131 -3.73 5.75 -3.74
C ILE A 131 -3.85 5.92 -2.23
N ARG A 132 -3.67 4.85 -1.45
CA ARG A 132 -4.01 4.86 -0.02
C ARG A 132 -2.87 5.29 0.90
N LYS A 133 -1.63 5.16 0.44
CA LYS A 133 -0.42 5.35 1.25
C LYS A 133 -0.51 4.58 2.57
N TYR A 134 -0.88 3.30 2.47
CA TYR A 134 -1.04 2.36 3.58
C TYR A 134 -0.57 0.96 3.16
N HIS A 135 -0.44 0.01 4.11
CA HIS A 135 -0.04 -1.37 3.82
C HIS A 135 -0.97 -2.00 2.80
N CYS A 136 -0.45 -2.26 1.60
CA CYS A 136 -1.14 -3.02 0.57
C CYS A 136 -0.88 -4.52 0.75
N LYS A 137 -1.68 -5.36 0.08
CA LYS A 137 -1.49 -6.82 0.12
C LYS A 137 -0.09 -7.29 -0.29
N HIS A 138 0.62 -6.55 -1.15
CA HIS A 138 1.98 -6.91 -1.57
C HIS A 138 3.02 -6.66 -0.46
N ILE A 139 2.90 -5.57 0.29
CA ILE A 139 3.73 -5.31 1.47
C ILE A 139 3.48 -6.42 2.49
N LEU A 140 2.21 -6.70 2.78
CA LEU A 140 1.81 -7.74 3.72
C LEU A 140 2.29 -9.13 3.29
N TYR A 141 2.24 -9.44 1.99
CA TYR A 141 2.78 -10.69 1.45
C TYR A 141 4.27 -10.83 1.78
N ILE A 142 5.08 -9.80 1.57
CA ILE A 142 6.50 -9.81 1.93
C ILE A 142 6.68 -10.02 3.44
N LEU A 143 5.95 -9.28 4.28
CA LEU A 143 6.04 -9.41 5.74
C LEU A 143 5.68 -10.84 6.20
N PHE A 144 4.58 -11.41 5.72
CA PHE A 144 4.10 -12.73 6.14
C PHE A 144 4.87 -13.90 5.52
N LYS A 145 5.13 -13.86 4.21
CA LYS A 145 5.63 -15.01 3.45
C LYS A 145 7.14 -14.99 3.29
N GLU A 146 7.76 -13.83 3.13
CA GLU A 146 9.21 -13.73 2.92
C GLU A 146 9.96 -13.46 4.22
N LEU A 147 9.48 -12.50 5.03
CA LEU A 147 10.10 -12.13 6.32
C LEU A 147 9.55 -12.93 7.50
N LYS A 148 8.53 -13.78 7.29
CA LYS A 148 7.94 -14.70 8.27
C LYS A 148 7.41 -14.02 9.55
N ILE A 149 6.96 -12.77 9.45
CA ILE A 149 6.37 -12.02 10.56
C ILE A 149 4.89 -12.35 10.64
N GLN A 150 4.50 -13.23 11.57
CA GLN A 150 3.11 -13.69 11.71
C GLN A 150 2.33 -12.93 12.79
N ASP A 151 3.03 -12.26 13.70
CA ASP A 151 2.43 -11.49 14.77
C ASP A 151 1.94 -10.13 14.23
N LEU A 152 0.64 -10.01 14.03
CA LEU A 152 -0.01 -8.78 13.57
C LEU A 152 0.05 -7.63 14.59
N SER A 153 0.39 -7.90 15.86
CA SER A 153 0.61 -6.86 16.87
C SER A 153 1.98 -6.18 16.72
N ALA A 154 2.87 -6.73 15.88
CA ALA A 154 4.17 -6.13 15.60
C ALA A 154 4.03 -4.71 15.03
N ALA A 155 4.87 -3.79 15.51
CA ALA A 155 4.82 -2.37 15.15
C ALA A 155 4.96 -2.10 13.64
N ILE A 156 5.60 -3.01 12.89
CA ILE A 156 5.73 -2.91 11.43
C ILE A 156 4.38 -2.85 10.70
N PHE A 157 3.30 -3.35 11.30
CA PHE A 157 1.94 -3.35 10.73
C PHE A 157 1.15 -2.07 11.02
N THR A 158 1.61 -1.22 11.94
CA THR A 158 0.89 0.01 12.34
C THR A 158 1.46 1.26 11.67
N THR A 159 2.70 1.21 11.18
CA THR A 159 3.38 2.34 10.54
C THR A 159 4.01 1.97 9.19
N LEU A 160 4.08 2.92 8.27
CA LEU A 160 4.89 2.81 7.05
C LEU A 160 6.33 3.32 7.24
N PHE A 161 6.64 3.91 8.40
CA PHE A 161 7.94 4.47 8.74
C PHE A 161 8.48 3.76 10.00
N PRO A 162 8.93 2.50 9.87
CA PRO A 162 9.48 1.77 11.01
C PRO A 162 10.81 2.38 11.46
N SER A 163 11.07 2.29 12.77
CA SER A 163 12.37 2.67 13.34
C SER A 163 13.45 1.67 12.94
N ASP A 164 14.71 2.07 13.11
CA ASP A 164 15.86 1.21 12.86
C ASP A 164 15.85 -0.05 13.74
N GLU A 165 15.33 0.04 14.96
CA GLU A 165 15.18 -1.10 15.87
C GLU A 165 14.19 -2.12 15.34
N ILE A 166 13.03 -1.66 14.86
CA ILE A 166 12.02 -2.52 14.23
C ILE A 166 12.61 -3.18 12.98
N LEU A 167 13.34 -2.43 12.15
CA LEU A 167 13.95 -2.98 10.93
C LEU A 167 15.01 -4.04 11.22
N LYS A 168 15.81 -3.85 12.28
CA LYS A 168 16.77 -4.87 12.73
C LYS A 168 16.05 -6.17 13.10
N ASP A 169 14.96 -6.09 13.87
CA ASP A 169 14.16 -7.26 14.24
C ASP A 169 13.53 -7.95 13.02
N VAL A 170 12.93 -7.16 12.12
CA VAL A 170 12.33 -7.60 10.86
C VAL A 170 13.32 -8.39 10.00
N PHE A 171 14.57 -7.94 9.89
CA PHE A 171 15.58 -8.57 9.05
C PHE A 171 16.45 -9.60 9.77
N GLN A 172 16.37 -9.72 11.10
CA GLN A 172 17.23 -10.62 11.88
C GLN A 172 17.10 -12.08 11.45
N LYS A 173 15.90 -12.50 11.06
CA LYS A 173 15.58 -13.88 10.64
C LYS A 173 15.59 -14.07 9.13
N TYR A 174 15.87 -13.01 8.37
CA TYR A 174 15.79 -13.05 6.92
C TYR A 174 17.12 -13.52 6.33
N HIS A 175 17.06 -14.62 5.60
CA HIS A 175 18.17 -15.14 4.80
C HIS A 175 17.75 -15.11 3.33
N PRO A 176 18.43 -14.33 2.46
CA PRO A 176 18.15 -14.38 1.03
C PRO A 176 18.48 -15.79 0.53
N LEU A 177 17.55 -16.39 -0.22
CA LEU A 177 17.82 -17.67 -0.88
C LEU A 177 18.98 -17.47 -1.89
N PRO A 178 19.95 -18.38 -1.94
CA PRO A 178 21.08 -18.32 -2.88
C PRO A 178 20.65 -18.46 -4.34
#